data_AF-A0A954S5G6-F1
#
_entry.id   AF-A0A954S5G6-F1
#
_cell.length_a   1.000
_cell.length_b   1.000
_cell.length_c   1.000
_cell.angle_alpha   90.00
_cell.angle_beta   90.00
_cell.angle_gamma   90.00
#
_symmetry.space_group_name_H-M   'P 1'
#
loop_
_entity.id
_entity.type
_entity.pdbx_description
1 polymer ?
#
loop_
_entity_poly.entity_id
_entity_poly.type
_entity_poly.pdbx_seq_one_letter_code
_entity_poly.pdbx_strand_id
1 'polypeptide(L)'
;MKQISLLILLMVTSQRDGFAHSGGLDAFGGHNDRKNGGYHYHGSSRSSSYSYTPPSTTARTTARTASRRTTSSLSTARRDARSSARTPDERASEAFDAIGEAMATLHYLADHHPETPVGKEAKQVIFRVNACNDEWEAMQHERDHEEQELKAENKLRLAKSMLKQKPSIGEKWLTDIVEQFPNTSAAKEAQELLDQL
;
A
#
# COMPACT_ATOMS: atom_id res chain seq x y z
N MET A 1 27.39 18.16 -31.79
CA MET A 1 27.87 18.33 -30.40
C MET A 1 26.95 19.15 -29.48
N LYS A 2 26.13 20.10 -29.99
CA LYS A 2 25.23 20.92 -29.14
C LYS A 2 24.04 20.16 -28.51
N GLN A 3 23.61 19.04 -29.09
CA GLN A 3 22.46 18.27 -28.60
C GLN A 3 22.77 17.41 -27.36
N ILE A 4 24.00 16.92 -27.23
CA ILE A 4 24.44 16.15 -26.05
C ILE A 4 24.46 17.05 -24.80
N SER A 5 24.82 18.33 -24.97
CA SER A 5 24.87 19.30 -23.87
C SER A 5 23.48 19.63 -23.29
N LEU A 6 22.43 19.60 -24.12
CA LEU A 6 21.06 19.84 -23.66
C LEU A 6 20.50 18.65 -22.86
N LEU A 7 20.88 17.43 -23.25
CA LEU A 7 20.41 16.19 -22.63
C LEU A 7 21.06 15.98 -21.25
N ILE A 8 22.33 16.37 -21.09
CA ILE A 8 23.00 16.38 -19.78
C ILE A 8 22.37 17.43 -18.85
N LEU A 9 22.01 18.62 -19.36
CA LEU A 9 21.41 19.68 -18.57
C LEU A 9 20.02 19.29 -18.03
N LEU A 10 19.23 18.52 -18.80
CA LEU A 10 17.88 18.07 -18.41
C LEU A 10 17.90 17.00 -17.30
N MET A 11 18.92 16.14 -17.26
CA MET A 11 19.05 15.12 -16.19
C MET A 11 19.38 15.74 -14.83
N VAL A 12 20.10 16.87 -14.79
CA VAL A 12 20.52 17.49 -13.52
C VAL A 12 19.37 18.22 -12.82
N THR A 13 18.36 18.69 -13.54
CA THR A 13 17.23 19.45 -12.95
C THR A 13 16.07 18.58 -12.45
N SER A 14 16.21 17.25 -12.51
CA SER A 14 15.13 16.29 -12.16
C SER A 14 15.12 15.86 -10.69
N GLN A 15 15.95 16.46 -9.82
CA GLN A 15 15.95 16.16 -8.39
C GLN A 15 14.73 16.80 -7.72
N ARG A 16 13.66 16.01 -7.69
CA ARG A 16 12.37 16.29 -7.08
C ARG A 16 12.48 16.64 -5.61
N ASP A 17 11.56 17.51 -5.19
CA ASP A 17 11.27 17.91 -3.84
C ASP A 17 11.16 16.71 -2.89
N GLY A 18 12.11 16.62 -1.96
CA GLY A 18 11.99 15.73 -0.81
C GLY A 18 10.81 16.18 0.03
N PHE A 19 9.72 15.41 -0.02
CA PHE A 19 8.58 15.53 0.86
C PHE A 19 9.09 15.39 2.30
N ALA A 20 9.33 16.51 2.97
CA ALA A 20 9.77 16.55 4.34
C ALA A 20 8.58 16.11 5.20
N HIS A 21 8.48 14.80 5.43
CA HIS A 21 7.66 14.28 6.51
C HIS A 21 8.10 15.00 7.78
N SER A 22 7.23 15.83 8.36
CA SER A 22 7.49 16.43 9.67
C SER A 22 7.75 15.25 10.61
N GLY A 23 8.98 15.11 11.09
CA GLY A 23 9.36 14.02 11.99
C GLY A 23 8.33 13.95 13.11
N GLY A 24 7.51 12.89 13.09
CA GLY A 24 6.42 12.74 14.03
C GLY A 24 6.99 12.74 15.45
N LEU A 25 6.28 13.39 16.37
CA LEU A 25 6.61 13.28 17.78
C LEU A 25 6.47 11.81 18.21
N ASP A 26 7.35 11.36 19.10
CA ASP A 26 7.25 10.05 19.71
C ASP A 26 6.05 9.95 20.65
N ALA A 27 5.84 8.78 21.23
CA ALA A 27 4.77 8.54 22.20
C ALA A 27 4.85 9.43 23.47
N PHE A 28 6.00 10.07 23.72
CA PHE A 28 6.20 11.00 24.82
C PHE A 28 6.06 12.47 24.40
N GLY A 29 5.75 12.76 23.12
CA GLY A 29 5.60 14.10 22.60
C GLY A 29 6.91 14.80 22.23
N GLY A 30 8.00 14.06 22.04
CA GLY A 30 9.31 14.60 21.68
C GLY A 30 9.89 14.07 20.37
N HIS A 31 10.94 14.71 19.87
CA HIS A 31 11.69 14.28 18.69
C HIS A 31 13.18 14.59 18.81
N ASN A 32 14.01 13.79 18.14
CA ASN A 32 15.43 14.07 17.99
C ASN A 32 15.64 15.13 16.90
N ASP A 33 16.17 16.30 17.26
CA ASP A 33 16.59 17.32 16.32
C ASP A 33 17.95 16.91 15.72
N ARG A 34 17.91 16.34 14.52
CA ARG A 34 19.12 15.87 13.81
C ARG A 34 20.01 17.03 13.34
N LYS A 35 19.48 18.25 13.21
CA LYS A 35 20.23 19.40 12.68
C LYS A 35 21.06 20.07 13.77
N ASN A 36 20.49 20.22 14.96
CA ASN A 36 21.18 20.87 16.08
C ASN A 36 21.74 19.87 17.11
N GLY A 37 21.33 18.60 17.03
CA GLY A 37 21.69 17.57 18.00
C GLY A 37 20.90 17.73 19.30
N GLY A 38 20.18 16.70 19.72
CA GLY A 38 19.44 16.70 20.99
C GLY A 38 17.98 16.29 20.85
N TYR A 39 17.28 16.19 21.98
CA TYR A 39 15.88 15.76 22.06
C TYR A 39 14.97 16.91 22.52
N HIS A 40 13.90 17.18 21.77
CA HIS A 40 12.98 18.30 22.01
C HIS A 40 11.57 17.81 22.24
N TYR A 41 10.84 18.39 23.21
CA TYR A 41 9.45 18.06 23.51
C TYR A 41 8.49 19.18 23.09
N HIS A 42 7.38 18.80 22.44
CA HIS A 42 6.30 19.70 22.04
C HIS A 42 5.06 19.44 22.90
N GLY A 43 4.85 20.28 23.91
CA GLY A 43 3.70 20.26 24.80
C GLY A 43 3.88 21.28 25.93
N SER A 44 2.91 22.15 26.15
CA SER A 44 3.00 23.21 27.15
C SER A 44 3.04 22.66 28.58
N SER A 45 4.06 23.10 29.31
CA SER A 45 4.06 23.24 30.78
C SER A 45 4.14 21.98 31.62
N ARG A 46 5.32 21.33 31.64
CA ARG A 46 5.97 20.98 32.92
C ARG A 46 7.46 21.21 32.80
N SER A 47 7.90 22.41 33.20
CA SER A 47 9.28 22.61 33.61
C SER A 47 9.60 21.61 34.70
N SER A 48 10.43 20.63 34.40
CA SER A 48 11.25 19.97 35.41
C SER A 48 12.64 19.89 34.80
N SER A 49 13.50 20.79 35.25
CA SER A 49 14.94 20.73 35.06
C SER A 49 15.44 19.34 35.47
N TYR A 50 15.55 18.42 34.52
CA TYR A 50 16.15 17.12 34.77
C TYR A 50 17.64 17.23 34.46
N SER A 51 18.40 17.66 35.47
CA SER A 51 19.85 17.43 35.51
C SER A 51 20.09 15.93 35.51
N TYR A 52 20.54 15.41 34.39
CA TYR A 52 21.02 14.03 34.29
C TYR A 52 22.20 13.85 35.24
N THR A 53 21.97 13.09 36.32
CA THR A 53 23.01 12.64 37.24
C THR A 53 23.12 11.11 37.14
N PRO A 54 24.32 10.56 36.90
CA PRO A 54 24.53 9.12 36.76
C PRO A 54 24.34 8.39 38.11
N PRO A 55 24.10 7.06 38.09
CA PRO A 55 23.57 6.37 39.25
C PRO A 55 24.66 6.09 40.30
N SER A 56 24.35 6.38 41.57
CA SER A 56 25.13 5.89 42.70
C SER A 56 24.27 4.99 43.59
N THR A 57 24.84 3.83 43.87
CA THR A 57 24.43 2.79 44.80
C THR A 57 24.12 3.34 46.19
N THR A 58 23.07 2.84 46.85
CA THR A 58 23.09 2.02 48.10
C THR A 58 21.74 2.11 48.84
N ALA A 59 21.17 0.94 49.12
CA ALA A 59 20.26 0.52 50.20
C ALA A 59 19.18 1.47 50.79
N ARG A 60 17.93 0.96 50.81
CA ARG A 60 17.28 0.35 52.00
C ARG A 60 15.77 0.67 52.11
N THR A 61 14.97 -0.37 51.89
CA THR A 61 13.80 -0.82 52.67
C THR A 61 12.81 0.21 53.22
N THR A 62 11.54 0.16 52.79
CA THR A 62 10.45 -0.53 53.52
C THR A 62 9.09 -0.37 52.83
N ALA A 63 8.40 -1.52 52.69
CA ALA A 63 6.95 -1.72 52.76
C ALA A 63 6.07 -1.03 51.67
N ARG A 64 5.08 -1.66 51.03
CA ARG A 64 4.03 -2.56 51.55
C ARG A 64 3.40 -3.33 50.39
N THR A 65 3.16 -4.61 50.67
CA THR A 65 1.91 -5.35 50.45
C THR A 65 1.06 -5.09 49.19
N ALA A 66 0.86 -6.19 48.47
CA ALA A 66 -0.33 -6.54 47.70
C ALA A 66 -0.66 -5.69 46.45
N SER A 67 -0.17 -6.15 45.30
CA SER A 67 -1.05 -6.30 44.13
C SER A 67 -0.51 -7.39 43.21
N ARG A 68 -0.97 -8.63 43.49
CA ARG A 68 -0.77 -9.78 42.63
C ARG A 68 -2.09 -10.04 41.91
N ARG A 69 -2.39 -9.23 40.89
CA ARG A 69 -3.39 -9.45 39.83
C ARG A 69 -3.34 -8.25 38.87
N THR A 70 -3.54 -8.53 37.58
CA THR A 70 -3.66 -7.60 36.44
C THR A 70 -2.41 -7.20 35.64
N THR A 71 -1.53 -8.14 35.30
CA THR A 71 -0.59 -7.96 34.16
C THR A 71 -1.07 -8.62 32.86
N SER A 72 -2.11 -9.45 32.88
CA SER A 72 -2.66 -10.07 31.67
C SER A 72 -3.54 -9.11 30.85
N SER A 73 -4.34 -8.25 31.49
CA SER A 73 -5.28 -7.35 30.78
C SER A 73 -4.58 -6.23 29.99
N LEU A 74 -3.42 -5.76 30.44
CA LEU A 74 -2.63 -4.74 29.73
C LEU A 74 -1.94 -5.30 28.48
N SER A 75 -1.67 -6.61 28.41
CA SER A 75 -1.02 -7.23 27.26
C SER A 75 -1.97 -7.44 26.08
N THR A 76 -3.22 -7.82 26.35
CA THR A 76 -4.27 -7.96 25.33
C THR A 76 -4.71 -6.60 24.82
N ALA A 77 -4.97 -5.64 25.71
CA ALA A 77 -5.37 -4.28 25.33
C ALA A 77 -4.33 -3.56 24.45
N ARG A 78 -3.02 -3.82 24.65
CA ARG A 78 -1.96 -3.27 23.78
C ARG A 78 -1.87 -3.96 22.42
N ARG A 79 -2.23 -5.24 22.29
CA ARG A 79 -2.34 -5.90 20.99
C ARG A 79 -3.54 -5.37 20.21
N ASP A 80 -4.67 -5.16 20.86
CA ASP A 80 -5.89 -4.63 20.23
C ASP A 80 -5.72 -3.17 19.79
N ALA A 81 -5.00 -2.36 20.57
CA ALA A 81 -4.69 -0.99 20.17
C ALA A 81 -3.71 -0.92 18.98
N ARG A 82 -2.76 -1.87 18.89
CA ARG A 82 -1.78 -1.92 17.80
C ARG A 82 -2.36 -2.50 16.51
N SER A 83 -3.29 -3.46 16.59
CA SER A 83 -4.03 -3.93 15.42
C SER A 83 -4.95 -2.83 14.88
N SER A 84 -5.54 -2.01 15.76
CA SER A 84 -6.39 -0.86 15.40
C SER A 84 -5.65 0.23 14.61
N ALA A 85 -4.35 0.43 14.86
CA ALA A 85 -3.53 1.48 14.24
C ALA A 85 -2.96 1.14 12.85
N ARG A 86 -3.15 -0.09 12.34
CA ARG A 86 -2.61 -0.50 11.03
C ARG A 86 -3.48 0.01 9.89
N THR A 87 -2.83 0.38 8.78
CA THR A 87 -3.56 0.75 7.56
C THR A 87 -4.27 -0.48 6.98
N PRO A 88 -5.36 -0.29 6.22
CA PRO A 88 -6.01 -1.38 5.50
C PRO A 88 -5.03 -2.22 4.67
N ASP A 89 -4.05 -1.58 4.03
CA ASP A 89 -3.03 -2.25 3.21
C ASP A 89 -2.10 -3.16 4.05
N GLU A 90 -1.65 -2.70 5.22
CA GLU A 90 -0.83 -3.52 6.11
C GLU A 90 -1.60 -4.74 6.63
N ARG A 91 -2.88 -4.57 6.95
CA ARG A 91 -3.74 -5.69 7.39
C ARG A 91 -4.00 -6.69 6.26
N ALA A 92 -4.17 -6.21 5.03
CA ALA A 92 -4.33 -7.07 3.87
C ALA A 92 -3.06 -7.89 3.61
N SER A 93 -1.88 -7.27 3.65
CA SER A 93 -0.60 -7.95 3.45
C SER A 93 -0.40 -9.10 4.45
N GLU A 94 -0.62 -8.86 5.74
CA GLU A 94 -0.48 -9.92 6.75
C GLU A 94 -1.52 -11.04 6.59
N ALA A 95 -2.73 -10.71 6.15
CA ALA A 95 -3.75 -11.71 5.85
C ALA A 95 -3.32 -12.61 4.68
N PHE A 96 -2.72 -12.05 3.63
CA PHE A 96 -2.19 -12.83 2.51
C PHE A 96 -1.06 -13.76 2.93
N ASP A 97 -0.13 -13.28 3.78
CA ASP A 97 0.95 -14.13 4.31
C ASP A 97 0.39 -15.31 5.12
N ALA A 98 -0.58 -15.05 6.00
CA ALA A 98 -1.23 -16.08 6.80
C ALA A 98 -2.01 -17.10 5.94
N ILE A 99 -2.67 -16.65 4.87
CA ILE A 99 -3.34 -17.53 3.90
C ILE A 99 -2.30 -18.40 3.17
N GLY A 100 -1.16 -17.82 2.78
CA GLY A 100 -0.06 -18.54 2.13
C GLY A 100 0.49 -19.68 2.98
N GLU A 101 0.77 -19.42 4.26
CA GLU A 101 1.23 -20.45 5.21
C GLU A 101 0.18 -21.56 5.41
N ALA A 102 -1.10 -21.19 5.53
CA ALA A 102 -2.19 -22.14 5.66
C ALA A 102 -2.34 -23.03 4.42
N MET A 103 -2.26 -22.45 3.23
CA MET A 103 -2.30 -23.19 1.96
C MET A 103 -1.13 -24.15 1.83
N ALA A 104 0.09 -23.73 2.20
CA ALA A 104 1.26 -24.61 2.20
C ALA A 104 1.04 -25.83 3.11
N THR A 105 0.43 -25.62 4.29
CA THR A 105 0.11 -26.70 5.23
C THR A 105 -0.95 -27.65 4.65
N LEU A 106 -1.99 -27.12 4.01
CA LEU A 106 -3.02 -27.92 3.35
C LEU A 106 -2.44 -28.77 2.22
N HIS A 107 -1.58 -28.19 1.37
CA HIS A 107 -0.89 -28.92 0.31
C HIS A 107 -0.02 -30.04 0.89
N TYR A 108 0.75 -29.77 1.94
CA TYR A 108 1.56 -30.79 2.61
C TYR A 108 0.71 -31.99 3.08
N LEU A 109 -0.43 -31.74 3.75
CA LEU A 109 -1.34 -32.77 4.22
C LEU A 109 -1.99 -33.55 3.07
N ALA A 110 -2.40 -32.85 2.00
CA ALA A 110 -3.00 -33.45 0.82
C ALA A 110 -2.04 -34.38 0.07
N ASP A 111 -0.76 -34.03 0.01
CA ASP A 111 0.26 -34.76 -0.74
C ASP A 111 0.87 -35.91 0.05
N HIS A 112 1.16 -35.71 1.34
CA HIS A 112 1.86 -36.70 2.17
C HIS A 112 0.92 -37.64 2.92
N HIS A 113 -0.36 -37.27 3.11
CA HIS A 113 -1.34 -38.07 3.85
C HIS A 113 -2.68 -38.24 3.10
N PRO A 114 -2.67 -38.57 1.80
CA PRO A 114 -3.86 -38.50 0.93
C PRO A 114 -5.01 -39.44 1.34
N GLU A 115 -4.69 -40.56 2.00
CA GLU A 115 -5.69 -41.56 2.38
C GLU A 115 -6.35 -41.28 3.72
N THR A 116 -5.77 -40.39 4.53
CA THR A 116 -6.32 -40.02 5.84
C THR A 116 -7.57 -39.14 5.66
N PRO A 117 -8.52 -39.14 6.62
CA PRO A 117 -9.64 -38.20 6.59
C PRO A 117 -9.19 -36.74 6.45
N VAL A 118 -8.13 -36.36 7.18
CA VAL A 118 -7.55 -35.01 7.14
C VAL A 118 -6.98 -34.66 5.76
N GLY A 119 -6.26 -35.58 5.11
CA GLY A 119 -5.74 -35.33 3.75
C GLY A 119 -6.85 -35.21 2.70
N LYS A 120 -7.94 -35.98 2.84
CA LYS A 120 -9.12 -35.87 1.97
C LYS A 120 -9.85 -34.54 2.16
N GLU A 121 -10.02 -34.11 3.41
CA GLU A 121 -10.58 -32.78 3.72
C GLU A 121 -9.68 -31.67 3.19
N ALA A 122 -8.36 -31.76 3.35
CA ALA A 122 -7.41 -30.80 2.83
C ALA A 122 -7.54 -30.63 1.30
N LYS A 123 -7.65 -31.73 0.55
CA LYS A 123 -7.90 -31.70 -0.90
C LYS A 123 -9.21 -30.98 -1.26
N GLN A 124 -10.28 -31.23 -0.51
CA GLN A 124 -11.56 -30.55 -0.75
C GLN A 124 -11.48 -29.05 -0.46
N VAL A 125 -10.76 -28.65 0.60
CA VAL A 125 -10.55 -27.23 0.91
C VAL A 125 -9.74 -26.55 -0.19
N ILE A 126 -8.61 -27.14 -0.61
CA ILE A 126 -7.79 -26.62 -1.71
C ILE A 126 -8.63 -26.43 -2.97
N PHE A 127 -9.44 -27.43 -3.34
CA PHE A 127 -10.30 -27.35 -4.51
C PHE A 127 -11.28 -26.16 -4.43
N ARG A 128 -11.92 -25.93 -3.27
CA ARG A 128 -12.83 -24.80 -3.08
C ARG A 128 -12.11 -23.45 -3.09
N VAL A 129 -10.92 -23.38 -2.49
CA VAL A 129 -10.11 -22.16 -2.49
C VAL A 129 -9.69 -21.79 -3.91
N ASN A 130 -9.24 -22.77 -4.71
CA ASN A 130 -8.89 -22.53 -6.11
C ASN A 130 -10.10 -22.06 -6.93
N ALA A 131 -11.25 -22.70 -6.77
CA ALA A 131 -12.48 -22.27 -7.46
C ALA A 131 -12.87 -20.82 -7.08
N CYS A 132 -12.76 -20.46 -5.79
CA CYS A 132 -13.01 -19.08 -5.33
C CYS A 132 -11.97 -18.09 -5.90
N ASN A 133 -10.70 -18.49 -6.01
CA ASN A 133 -9.65 -17.68 -6.61
C ASN A 133 -9.92 -17.42 -8.10
N ASP A 134 -10.30 -18.45 -8.85
CA ASP A 134 -10.62 -18.33 -10.28
C ASP A 134 -11.81 -17.38 -10.50
N GLU A 135 -12.86 -17.49 -9.67
CA GLU A 135 -14.00 -16.56 -9.70
C GLU A 135 -13.58 -15.12 -9.37
N TRP A 136 -12.70 -14.94 -8.39
CA TRP A 136 -12.21 -13.61 -8.01
C TRP A 136 -11.33 -12.99 -9.09
N GLU A 137 -10.44 -13.77 -9.72
CA GLU A 137 -9.63 -13.32 -10.85
C GLU A 137 -10.49 -12.92 -12.05
N ALA A 138 -11.56 -13.68 -12.34
CA ALA A 138 -12.52 -13.31 -13.36
C ALA A 138 -13.21 -11.96 -13.06
N MET A 139 -13.65 -11.75 -11.80
CA MET A 139 -14.23 -10.47 -11.37
C MET A 139 -13.23 -9.30 -11.44
N GLN A 140 -11.95 -9.53 -11.13
CA GLN A 140 -10.91 -8.51 -11.30
C GLN A 140 -10.71 -8.16 -12.77
N HIS A 141 -10.61 -9.16 -13.64
CA HIS A 141 -10.46 -8.95 -15.07
C HIS A 141 -11.65 -8.18 -15.67
N GLU A 142 -12.89 -8.50 -15.24
CA GLU A 142 -14.09 -7.76 -15.66
C GLU A 142 -14.05 -6.30 -15.21
N ARG A 143 -13.72 -6.05 -13.93
CA ARG A 143 -13.56 -4.68 -13.41
C ARG A 143 -12.46 -3.90 -14.13
N ASP A 144 -11.31 -4.52 -14.37
CA ASP A 144 -10.20 -3.88 -15.08
C ASP A 144 -10.59 -3.55 -16.53
N HIS A 145 -11.33 -4.44 -17.18
CA HIS A 145 -11.88 -4.21 -18.51
C HIS A 145 -12.89 -3.04 -18.52
N GLU A 146 -13.83 -3.00 -17.57
CA GLU A 146 -14.77 -1.88 -17.41
C GLU A 146 -14.03 -0.55 -17.16
N GLU A 147 -12.98 -0.55 -16.34
CA GLU A 147 -12.18 0.64 -16.08
C GLU A 147 -11.42 1.10 -17.34
N GLN A 148 -10.87 0.17 -18.12
CA GLN A 148 -10.25 0.48 -19.41
C GLN A 148 -11.25 1.07 -20.40
N GLU A 149 -12.45 0.48 -20.50
CA GLU A 149 -13.53 0.96 -21.35
C GLU A 149 -13.90 2.42 -20.99
N LEU A 150 -14.17 2.67 -19.70
CA LEU A 150 -14.52 4.00 -19.20
C LEU A 150 -13.41 5.04 -19.46
N LYS A 151 -12.14 4.64 -19.30
CA LYS A 151 -10.99 5.52 -19.59
C LYS A 151 -10.90 5.83 -21.09
N ALA A 152 -11.09 4.82 -21.94
CA ALA A 152 -11.06 4.98 -23.38
C ALA A 152 -12.20 5.87 -23.88
N GLU A 153 -13.43 5.67 -23.39
CA GLU A 153 -14.59 6.50 -23.70
C GLU A 153 -14.38 7.97 -23.31
N ASN A 154 -13.86 8.21 -22.11
CA ASN A 154 -13.57 9.56 -21.65
C ASN A 154 -12.54 10.27 -22.54
N LYS A 155 -11.48 9.56 -22.96
CA LYS A 155 -10.49 10.09 -23.90
C LYS A 155 -11.11 10.35 -25.28
N LEU A 156 -11.92 9.43 -25.79
CA LEU A 156 -12.59 9.57 -27.08
C LEU A 156 -13.50 10.80 -27.11
N ARG A 157 -14.26 11.03 -26.05
CA ARG A 157 -15.10 12.23 -25.91
C ARG A 157 -14.27 13.52 -26.02
N LEU A 158 -13.09 13.56 -25.41
CA LEU A 158 -12.20 14.72 -25.52
C LEU A 158 -11.56 14.83 -26.91
N ALA A 159 -11.15 13.72 -27.53
CA ALA A 159 -10.59 13.69 -28.87
C ALA A 159 -11.58 14.23 -29.91
N LYS A 160 -12.85 13.81 -29.84
CA LYS A 160 -13.94 14.34 -30.68
C LYS A 160 -14.14 15.85 -30.54
N SER A 161 -13.96 16.39 -29.33
CA SER A 161 -14.00 17.85 -29.10
C SER A 161 -12.79 18.55 -29.74
N MET A 162 -11.60 17.94 -29.63
CA MET A 162 -10.37 18.47 -30.22
C MET A 162 -10.37 18.44 -31.74
N LEU A 163 -10.97 17.44 -32.39
CA LEU A 163 -11.10 17.40 -33.85
C LEU A 163 -11.77 18.64 -34.42
N LYS A 164 -12.78 19.17 -33.73
CA LYS A 164 -13.49 20.39 -34.16
C LYS A 164 -12.64 21.65 -34.03
N GLN A 165 -11.75 21.70 -33.03
CA GLN A 165 -10.96 22.89 -32.70
C GLN A 165 -9.58 22.89 -33.38
N LYS A 166 -8.90 21.74 -33.34
CA LYS A 166 -7.53 21.50 -33.81
C LYS A 166 -7.42 20.08 -34.37
N PRO A 167 -7.77 19.87 -35.65
CA PRO A 167 -7.87 18.54 -36.27
C PRO A 167 -6.63 17.66 -36.05
N SER A 168 -5.43 18.19 -36.25
CA SER A 168 -4.17 17.41 -36.10
C SER A 168 -3.92 16.89 -34.68
N ILE A 169 -4.39 17.61 -33.65
CA ILE A 169 -4.30 17.15 -32.26
C ILE A 169 -5.37 16.09 -31.99
N GLY A 170 -6.58 16.28 -32.52
CA GLY A 170 -7.66 15.31 -32.42
C GLY A 170 -7.29 13.97 -33.04
N GLU A 171 -6.73 13.98 -34.25
CA GLU A 171 -6.25 12.78 -34.97
C GLU A 171 -5.18 12.02 -34.16
N LYS A 172 -4.20 12.75 -33.61
CA LYS A 172 -3.20 12.16 -32.71
C LYS A 172 -3.85 11.49 -31.51
N TRP A 173 -4.85 12.13 -30.89
CA TRP A 173 -5.52 11.56 -29.72
C TRP A 173 -6.36 10.33 -30.06
N LEU A 174 -6.99 10.30 -31.24
CA LEU A 174 -7.67 9.09 -31.72
C LEU A 174 -6.67 7.93 -31.90
N THR A 175 -5.50 8.20 -32.49
CA THR A 175 -4.43 7.20 -32.64
C THR A 175 -3.96 6.70 -31.28
N ASP A 176 -3.72 7.60 -30.32
CA ASP A 176 -3.32 7.24 -28.96
C ASP A 176 -4.37 6.34 -28.26
N ILE A 177 -5.67 6.50 -28.56
CA ILE A 177 -6.74 5.66 -28.00
C ILE A 177 -6.70 4.25 -28.60
N VAL A 178 -6.54 4.13 -29.93
CA VAL A 178 -6.42 2.83 -30.60
C VAL A 178 -5.21 2.05 -30.10
N GLU A 179 -4.08 2.72 -29.92
CA GLU A 179 -2.85 2.09 -29.43
C GLU A 179 -2.95 1.68 -27.95
N GLN A 180 -3.51 2.53 -27.09
CA GLN A 180 -3.55 2.28 -25.64
C GLN A 180 -4.68 1.36 -25.20
N PHE A 181 -5.79 1.31 -25.96
CA PHE A 181 -7.01 0.59 -25.57
C PHE A 181 -7.56 -0.29 -26.72
N PRO A 182 -6.74 -1.12 -27.39
CA PRO A 182 -7.10 -1.75 -28.67
C PRO A 182 -8.35 -2.66 -28.60
N ASN A 183 -8.70 -3.17 -27.43
CA ASN A 183 -9.81 -4.08 -27.23
C ASN A 183 -11.13 -3.39 -26.82
N THR A 184 -11.11 -2.07 -26.64
CA THR A 184 -12.30 -1.31 -26.20
C THR A 184 -13.22 -0.95 -27.36
N SER A 185 -14.51 -0.72 -27.06
CA SER A 185 -15.45 -0.22 -28.07
C SER A 185 -15.07 1.20 -28.51
N ALA A 186 -14.57 2.02 -27.59
CA ALA A 186 -14.08 3.36 -27.88
C ALA A 186 -12.91 3.37 -28.87
N ALA A 187 -12.00 2.40 -28.81
CA ALA A 187 -10.92 2.28 -29.80
C ALA A 187 -11.44 1.93 -31.20
N LYS A 188 -12.47 1.08 -31.32
CA LYS A 188 -13.10 0.78 -32.61
C LYS A 188 -13.72 2.04 -33.21
N GLU A 189 -14.48 2.79 -32.43
CA GLU A 189 -15.06 4.06 -32.88
C GLU A 189 -13.97 5.09 -33.22
N ALA A 190 -12.87 5.14 -32.44
CA ALA A 190 -11.73 6.01 -32.76
C ALA A 190 -11.10 5.66 -34.11
N GLN A 191 -10.93 4.37 -34.41
CA GLN A 191 -10.41 3.91 -35.70
C GLN A 191 -11.35 4.27 -36.86
N GLU A 192 -12.66 4.08 -36.69
CA GLU A 192 -13.64 4.46 -37.71
C GLU A 192 -13.62 5.97 -38.01
N LEU A 193 -13.37 6.80 -37.00
CA LEU A 193 -13.21 8.24 -37.19
C LEU A 193 -11.91 8.58 -37.92
N LEU A 194 -10.81 7.89 -37.62
CA LEU A 194 -9.55 8.06 -38.34
C LEU A 194 -9.69 7.70 -39.83
N ASP A 195 -10.41 6.63 -40.13
CA ASP A 195 -10.64 6.18 -41.50
C ASP A 195 -11.51 7.16 -42.32
N GLN A 196 -12.21 8.10 -41.66
CA GLN A 196 -13.06 9.12 -42.28
C GLN A 196 -12.35 10.47 -42.50
N LEU A 197 -11.18 10.69 -41.89
CA LEU A 197 -10.41 11.94 -42.00
C LEU A 197 -9.55 11.96 -43.27
#